data_AF-A0A7J8F7Z5-F1
#
_entry.id   AF-A0A7J8F7Z5-F1
#
_cell.length_a   1.000
_cell.length_b   1.000
_cell.length_c   1.000
_cell.angle_alpha   90.00
_cell.angle_beta   90.00
_cell.angle_gamma   90.00
#
_symmetry.space_group_name_H-M   'P 1'
#
loop_
_entity.id
_entity.type
_entity.pdbx_description
1 polymer ?
#
loop_
_entity_poly.entity_id
_entity_poly.type
_entity_poly.pdbx_seq_one_letter_code
_entity_poly.pdbx_strand_id
1 'polypeptide(L)'
;MAGRQKEKEVPDEVHQNQILRELYLKELRTQKLYTQYHVNPLRKVHTITRKPMSWHDNLEEPADDKFLNLIHHAAQGPRKKYPETQTESQEIGWYSEPLAAF
;
A
#
# COMPACT_ATOMS: atom_id res chain seq x y z
N MET A 1 59.42 18.06 5.77
CA MET A 1 58.92 18.85 6.92
C MET A 1 57.84 18.02 7.61
N ALA A 2 58.17 17.36 8.73
CA ALA A 2 57.25 16.49 9.46
C ALA A 2 56.10 17.32 10.05
N GLY A 3 54.85 16.89 9.79
CA GLY A 3 53.66 17.56 10.33
C GLY A 3 53.66 17.51 11.85
N ARG A 4 53.63 18.68 12.49
CA ARG A 4 53.41 18.80 13.94
C ARG A 4 52.10 18.07 14.29
N GLN A 5 52.22 16.96 15.01
CA GLN A 5 51.08 16.36 15.69
C GLN A 5 50.59 17.39 16.71
N LYS A 6 49.44 18.01 16.46
CA LYS A 6 48.77 18.83 17.48
C LYS A 6 48.41 17.89 18.63
N GLU A 7 48.93 18.16 19.82
CA GLU A 7 48.45 17.52 21.04
C GLU A 7 46.93 17.69 21.09
N LYS A 8 46.21 16.58 21.31
CA LYS A 8 44.76 16.63 21.52
C LYS A 8 44.54 17.33 22.85
N GLU A 9 44.08 18.58 22.82
CA GLU A 9 43.62 19.28 24.01
C GLU A 9 42.60 18.39 24.74
N VAL A 10 42.80 18.21 26.05
CA VAL A 10 41.87 17.47 26.89
C VAL A 10 40.53 18.21 26.86
N PRO A 11 39.44 17.59 26.41
CA PRO A 11 38.15 18.25 26.33
C PRO A 11 37.70 18.71 27.71
N ASP A 12 37.34 19.99 27.85
CA ASP A 12 36.72 20.49 29.06
C ASP A 12 35.31 19.90 29.20
N GLU A 13 35.17 18.96 30.13
CA GLU A 13 33.91 18.28 30.42
C GLU A 13 32.81 19.25 30.85
N VAL A 14 33.16 20.33 31.55
CA VAL A 14 32.18 21.34 32.00
C VAL A 14 31.61 22.08 30.80
N HIS A 15 32.48 22.48 29.87
CA HIS A 15 32.08 23.13 28.62
C HIS A 15 31.20 22.21 27.75
N GLN A 16 31.57 20.93 27.61
CA GLN A 16 30.77 19.95 26.87
C GLN A 16 29.37 19.76 27.49
N ASN A 17 29.30 19.65 28.82
CA ASN A 17 28.03 19.52 29.54
C ASN A 17 27.14 20.76 29.38
N GLN A 18 27.74 21.95 29.29
CA GLN A 18 27.01 23.19 29.03
C GLN A 18 26.37 23.19 27.64
N ILE A 19 27.11 22.75 26.62
CA ILE A 19 26.62 22.61 25.24
C ILE A 19 25.47 21.59 25.18
N LEU A 20 25.66 20.42 25.80
CA LEU A 20 24.63 19.37 25.82
C LEU A 20 23.33 19.87 26.48
N ARG A 21 23.45 20.58 27.60
CA ARG A 21 22.28 21.17 28.28
C ARG A 21 21.55 22.17 27.39
N GLU A 22 22.28 23.02 26.68
CA GLU A 22 21.67 24.00 25.77
C GLU A 22 20.93 23.30 24.61
N LEU A 23 21.52 22.25 24.04
CA LEU A 23 20.90 21.41 23.01
C LEU A 23 19.59 20.79 23.51
N TYR A 24 19.62 20.12 24.66
CA TYR A 24 18.42 19.54 25.26
C TYR A 24 17.30 20.56 25.46
N LEU A 25 17.63 21.76 25.95
CA LEU A 25 16.64 22.82 26.15
C LEU A 25 16.04 23.32 24.83
N LYS A 26 16.84 23.42 23.77
CA LYS A 26 16.36 23.81 22.43
C LYS A 26 15.48 22.73 21.81
N GLU A 27 15.85 21.47 21.95
CA GLU A 27 15.07 20.33 21.47
C GLU A 27 13.73 20.26 22.21
N LEU A 28 13.72 20.28 23.54
CA LEU A 28 12.50 20.27 24.34
C LEU A 28 11.58 21.47 24.04
N ARG A 29 12.14 22.66 23.79
CA ARG A 29 11.36 23.85 23.41
C ARG A 29 10.65 23.68 22.06
N THR A 30 11.24 22.93 21.14
CA THR A 30 10.74 22.76 19.77
C THR A 30 9.99 21.44 19.55
N GLN A 31 10.04 20.53 20.53
CA GLN A 31 9.34 19.26 20.49
C GLN A 31 7.82 19.48 20.53
N LYS A 32 7.18 19.34 19.37
CA LYS A 32 5.72 19.29 19.26
C LYS A 32 5.26 17.84 19.35
N LEU A 33 4.67 17.47 20.48
CA LEU A 33 3.96 16.21 20.63
C LEU A 33 2.56 16.35 20.00
N TYR A 34 2.38 15.77 18.81
CA TYR A 34 1.05 15.63 18.22
C TYR A 34 0.34 14.45 18.89
N THR A 35 -0.35 14.73 20.00
CA THR A 35 -1.13 13.72 20.74
C THR A 35 -2.45 13.37 20.06
N GLN A 36 -2.93 14.24 19.19
CA GLN A 36 -4.19 14.07 18.47
C GLN A 36 -3.92 14.11 16.97
N TYR A 37 -4.09 12.95 16.33
CA TYR A 37 -4.16 12.87 14.88
C TYR A 37 -5.58 13.23 14.44
N HIS A 38 -5.73 14.32 13.69
CA HIS A 38 -6.99 14.67 13.04
C HIS A 38 -6.77 14.82 11.53
N VAL A 39 -7.65 14.19 10.77
CA VAL A 39 -7.67 14.32 9.31
C VAL A 39 -8.21 15.71 8.96
N ASN A 40 -7.47 16.50 8.18
CA ASN A 40 -7.85 17.88 7.86
C ASN A 40 -9.22 17.93 7.16
N PRO A 41 -10.25 18.54 7.77
CA PRO A 41 -11.62 18.56 7.23
C PRO A 41 -11.78 19.45 5.98
N LEU A 42 -10.83 20.37 5.74
CA LEU A 42 -10.83 21.25 4.56
C LEU A 42 -10.04 20.66 3.38
N ARG A 43 -9.40 19.51 3.56
CA ARG A 43 -8.73 18.77 2.49
C ARG A 43 -9.56 17.54 2.14
N LYS A 44 -9.86 17.36 0.85
CA LYS A 44 -10.43 16.10 0.34
C LYS A 44 -9.44 14.98 0.64
N VAL A 45 -9.74 14.18 1.65
CA VAL A 45 -8.99 12.96 1.94
C VAL A 45 -9.61 11.87 1.09
N HIS A 46 -8.85 11.43 0.08
CA HIS A 46 -9.20 10.23 -0.67
C HIS A 46 -9.32 9.09 0.33
N THR A 47 -10.40 8.32 0.21
CA THR A 47 -10.75 7.21 1.10
C THR A 47 -9.51 6.38 1.38
N ILE A 48 -8.99 6.48 2.61
CA ILE A 48 -7.94 5.59 3.06
C ILE A 48 -8.58 4.21 2.98
N THR A 49 -8.07 3.36 2.10
CA THR A 49 -8.59 2.01 1.94
C THR A 49 -8.58 1.36 3.32
N ARG A 50 -9.78 1.03 3.81
CA ARG A 50 -9.91 0.38 5.12
C ARG A 50 -9.21 -0.97 5.06
N LYS A 51 -8.97 -1.56 6.24
CA LYS A 51 -8.42 -2.92 6.32
C LYS A 51 -9.31 -3.82 5.45
N PRO A 52 -8.76 -4.49 4.43
CA PRO A 52 -9.55 -5.16 3.39
C PRO A 52 -10.48 -6.26 3.91
N MET A 53 -10.26 -6.73 5.14
CA MET A 53 -11.03 -7.79 5.80
C MET A 53 -11.69 -7.33 7.11
N SER A 54 -11.92 -6.03 7.29
CA SER A 54 -12.58 -5.50 8.49
C SER A 54 -14.02 -6.01 8.58
N TRP A 55 -14.30 -6.92 9.51
CA TRP A 55 -15.62 -7.54 9.69
C TRP A 55 -16.73 -6.50 9.92
N HIS A 56 -16.42 -5.39 10.59
CA HIS A 56 -17.38 -4.31 10.90
C HIS A 56 -17.73 -3.42 9.69
N ASP A 57 -17.05 -3.58 8.56
CA ASP A 57 -17.27 -2.79 7.34
C ASP A 57 -17.91 -3.60 6.20
N ASN A 58 -18.08 -4.92 6.38
CA ASN A 58 -18.80 -5.77 5.42
C ASN A 58 -20.31 -5.61 5.64
N LEU A 59 -20.84 -4.42 5.36
CA LEU A 59 -22.24 -4.33 4.96
C LEU A 59 -22.34 -5.06 3.62
N GLU A 60 -22.90 -6.27 3.66
CA GLU A 60 -23.17 -7.07 2.48
C GLU A 60 -24.32 -6.39 1.73
N GLU A 61 -24.01 -5.32 1.02
CA GLU A 61 -24.93 -4.72 0.07
C GLU A 61 -25.23 -5.78 -1.00
N PRO A 62 -26.52 -5.98 -1.36
CA PRO A 62 -26.84 -6.91 -2.43
C PRO A 62 -26.11 -6.46 -3.68
N ALA A 63 -25.22 -7.31 -4.18
CA ALA A 63 -24.45 -7.02 -5.38
C ALA A 63 -25.42 -6.75 -6.55
N ASP A 64 -25.11 -5.76 -7.39
CA ASP A 64 -25.94 -5.43 -8.55
C ASP A 64 -26.06 -6.65 -9.47
N ASP A 65 -27.30 -7.14 -9.64
CA ASP A 65 -27.63 -8.27 -10.51
C ASP A 65 -27.07 -8.10 -11.93
N LYS A 66 -27.01 -6.87 -12.45
CA LYS A 66 -26.42 -6.60 -13.77
C LYS A 66 -24.94 -6.91 -13.80
N PHE A 67 -24.23 -6.57 -12.73
CA PHE A 67 -22.79 -6.81 -12.63
C PHE A 67 -22.50 -8.29 -12.41
N LEU A 68 -23.29 -8.97 -11.59
CA LEU A 68 -23.21 -10.43 -11.42
C LEU A 68 -23.44 -11.15 -12.76
N ASN A 69 -24.48 -10.78 -13.50
CA ASN A 69 -24.75 -11.35 -14.82
C ASN A 69 -23.60 -11.10 -15.81
N LEU A 70 -22.95 -9.93 -15.76
CA LEU A 70 -21.79 -9.63 -16.59
C LEU A 70 -20.59 -10.52 -16.24
N ILE A 71 -20.31 -10.73 -14.95
CA ILE A 71 -19.25 -11.63 -14.50
C ILE A 71 -19.53 -13.06 -14.96
N HIS A 72 -20.77 -13.53 -14.74
CA HIS A 72 -21.17 -14.87 -15.14
C HIS A 72 -21.02 -15.06 -16.65
N HIS A 73 -21.48 -14.09 -17.45
CA HIS A 73 -21.30 -14.11 -18.89
C HIS A 73 -19.81 -14.10 -19.28
N ALA A 74 -18.98 -13.26 -18.65
CA ALA A 74 -17.54 -13.20 -18.91
C ALA A 74 -16.81 -14.50 -18.53
N ALA A 75 -17.27 -15.24 -17.52
CA ALA A 75 -16.73 -16.53 -17.13
C ALA A 75 -17.14 -17.69 -18.06
N GLN A 76 -18.13 -17.49 -18.94
CA GLN A 76 -18.51 -18.52 -19.91
C GLN A 76 -17.37 -18.79 -20.91
N GLY A 77 -17.21 -20.06 -21.27
CA GLY A 77 -16.24 -20.46 -22.29
C GLY A 77 -16.54 -19.85 -23.67
N PRO A 78 -15.53 -19.69 -24.54
CA PRO A 78 -15.68 -19.05 -25.86
C PRO A 78 -16.81 -19.64 -26.72
N ARG A 79 -16.95 -20.98 -26.72
CA ARG A 79 -18.00 -21.69 -27.47
C ARG A 79 -19.43 -21.39 -27.02
N LYS A 80 -19.62 -20.93 -25.78
CA LYS A 80 -20.93 -20.48 -25.27
C LYS A 80 -21.24 -19.03 -25.68
N LYS A 81 -20.22 -18.25 -26.03
CA LYS A 81 -20.33 -16.82 -26.38
C LYS A 81 -20.42 -16.58 -27.88
N TYR A 82 -19.71 -17.37 -28.67
CA TYR A 82 -19.57 -17.16 -30.11
C TYR A 82 -19.95 -18.42 -30.88
N PRO A 83 -20.61 -18.28 -32.05
CA PRO A 83 -20.94 -19.43 -32.90
C PRO A 83 -19.69 -20.07 -33.51
N GLU A 84 -18.62 -19.30 -33.68
CA GLU A 84 -17.35 -19.70 -34.30
C GLU A 84 -16.15 -19.07 -33.59
N THR A 85 -14.97 -19.64 -33.83
CA THR A 85 -13.70 -19.16 -33.27
C THR A 85 -13.38 -17.76 -33.77
N GLN A 86 -13.11 -16.84 -32.85
CA GLN A 86 -12.80 -15.44 -33.19
C GLN A 86 -11.29 -15.19 -33.33
N THR A 87 -10.47 -16.06 -32.73
CA THR A 87 -9.00 -15.96 -32.74
C THR A 87 -8.39 -17.35 -32.90
N GLU A 88 -7.19 -17.41 -33.49
CA GLU A 88 -6.43 -18.66 -33.68
C GLU A 88 -6.22 -19.42 -32.35
N SER A 89 -6.02 -18.68 -31.25
CA SER A 89 -5.88 -19.27 -29.92
C SER A 89 -7.14 -20.00 -29.42
N GLN A 90 -8.33 -19.62 -29.89
CA GLN A 90 -9.57 -20.29 -29.53
C GLN A 90 -9.74 -21.62 -30.26
N GLU A 91 -9.11 -21.81 -31.43
CA GLU A 91 -9.20 -23.04 -32.22
C GLU A 91 -8.62 -24.24 -31.47
N ILE A 92 -7.51 -24.04 -30.76
CA ILE A 92 -6.79 -25.09 -30.02
C ILE A 92 -7.66 -25.73 -28.93
N GLY A 93 -8.56 -24.95 -28.31
CA GLY A 93 -9.40 -25.39 -27.19
C GLY A 93 -10.89 -25.47 -27.49
N TRP A 94 -11.29 -25.33 -28.77
CA TRP A 94 -12.70 -25.20 -29.14
C TRP A 94 -13.51 -26.49 -28.90
N TYR A 95 -12.89 -27.64 -29.16
CA TYR A 95 -13.41 -28.97 -28.89
C TYR A 95 -12.58 -29.61 -27.76
N SER A 96 -12.90 -29.24 -26.52
CA SER A 96 -12.19 -29.72 -25.33
C SER A 96 -12.62 -31.13 -24.89
N GLU A 97 -13.73 -31.64 -25.40
CA GLU A 97 -14.22 -32.99 -25.09
C GLU A 97 -13.49 -34.02 -25.96
N PRO A 98 -12.97 -35.11 -25.37
CA PRO A 98 -12.28 -36.15 -26.14
C PRO A 98 -13.27 -36.89 -27.04
N LEU A 99 -12.86 -37.15 -28.29
CA LEU A 99 -13.69 -37.81 -29.31
C LEU A 99 -13.96 -39.30 -29.02
N ALA A 100 -13.20 -39.90 -28.11
CA ALA A 100 -13.40 -41.27 -27.64
C ALA A 100 -13.39 -41.26 -26.10
N ALA A 101 -14.40 -41.90 -25.50
CA ALA A 101 -14.39 -42.22 -24.09
C ALA A 101 -13.38 -43.37 -23.88
N PHE A 102 -12.38 -43.14 -23.03
CA PHE A 102 -11.55 -44.21 -22.47
C PHE A 102 -12.23 -44.85 -21.27
#